data_AF-A0A952IXA6-F1
#
_entry.id   AF-A0A952IXA6-F1
#
_cell.length_a   1.000
_cell.length_b   1.000
_cell.length_c   1.000
_cell.angle_alpha   90.00
_cell.angle_beta   90.00
_cell.angle_gamma   90.00
#
_symmetry.space_group_name_H-M   'P 1'
#
loop_
_entity.id
_entity.type
_entity.pdbx_description
1 polymer ?
#
loop_
_entity_poly.entity_id
_entity_poly.type
_entity_poly.pdbx_seq_one_letter_code
_entity_poly.pdbx_strand_id
1 'polypeptide(L)'
;MTNTRLTTTIFSPQSSSRSQRGLSLIELMIAMALGLLLTLGVTQIYLSGNATYRQTQGLAHAQESTRFVASILKPDLRAAGSFGCVADMGRPLDQVVDNRLNGALTVPIDRAVQGWEYSNTGPGDSITLASALTTPTAGNWDSGTTGDDLPADLAGSVVANSDVLILNALAPLAVPVNNANPQNGNSINMSGSTGLPVNRVVLATPGDCSEAEIFQKSNNANASAITMAGGNVNPGNNGNNFNLSYDPDTRVYEFVSMAYYIGEGTNGEPALFRRRMVPLEPPQELVSGVETLQILYGLNTGGTSAADTYLPANGVADWTQVASVRFSVMTRSQDEVLDNANNRTFDMVGSETSQGNNADRRVRLVSVGTTALRGRM
;
A
#
# COMPACT_ATOMS: atom_id res chain seq x y z
N MET A 1 -80.75 -38.84 -62.66
CA MET A 1 -81.81 -38.42 -61.72
C MET A 1 -82.05 -39.56 -60.74
N THR A 2 -81.50 -39.47 -59.52
CA THR A 2 -82.16 -39.91 -58.27
C THR A 2 -81.22 -39.61 -57.10
N ASN A 3 -81.68 -38.72 -56.22
CA ASN A 3 -81.10 -38.43 -54.92
C ASN A 3 -81.23 -39.65 -54.01
N THR A 4 -80.14 -40.07 -53.37
CA THR A 4 -80.18 -40.99 -52.23
C THR A 4 -79.50 -40.31 -51.05
N ARG A 5 -80.31 -39.91 -50.06
CA ARG A 5 -79.87 -39.32 -48.80
C ARG A 5 -79.10 -40.38 -48.00
N LEU A 6 -77.88 -40.05 -47.56
CA LEU A 6 -77.17 -40.76 -46.51
C LEU A 6 -77.21 -39.90 -45.25
N THR A 7 -77.82 -40.45 -44.21
CA THR A 7 -77.99 -39.83 -42.90
C THR A 7 -76.69 -39.94 -42.11
N THR A 8 -75.96 -38.84 -41.97
CA THR A 8 -74.76 -38.75 -41.12
C THR A 8 -75.17 -38.65 -39.65
N THR A 9 -74.94 -39.71 -38.87
CA THR A 9 -75.02 -39.66 -37.41
C THR A 9 -73.79 -38.92 -36.86
N ILE A 10 -73.99 -37.67 -36.45
CA ILE A 10 -72.98 -36.84 -35.78
C ILE A 10 -72.86 -37.33 -34.33
N PHE A 11 -71.71 -37.88 -33.95
CA PHE A 11 -71.36 -38.14 -32.55
C PHE A 11 -71.02 -36.80 -31.87
N SER A 12 -71.88 -36.37 -30.94
CA SER A 12 -71.63 -35.20 -30.09
C SER A 12 -70.57 -35.54 -29.04
N PRO A 13 -69.47 -34.76 -28.89
CA PRO A 13 -68.60 -34.90 -27.73
C PRO A 13 -69.34 -34.39 -26.50
N GLN A 14 -69.63 -35.28 -25.54
CA GLN A 14 -70.12 -34.88 -24.22
C GLN A 14 -69.00 -34.13 -23.50
N SER A 15 -69.12 -32.81 -23.38
CA SER A 15 -68.33 -32.03 -22.44
C SER A 15 -68.80 -32.37 -21.02
N SER A 16 -68.07 -33.26 -20.35
CA SER A 16 -68.23 -33.43 -18.91
C SER A 16 -67.74 -32.15 -18.23
N SER A 17 -68.63 -31.15 -18.06
CA SER A 17 -68.37 -30.06 -17.15
C SER A 17 -68.34 -30.64 -15.74
N ARG A 18 -67.13 -30.87 -15.22
CA ARG A 18 -66.98 -31.12 -13.78
C ARG A 18 -67.49 -29.87 -13.07
N SER A 19 -68.68 -29.99 -12.48
CA SER A 19 -69.21 -29.02 -11.53
C SER A 19 -68.13 -28.77 -10.46
N GLN A 20 -67.67 -27.53 -10.36
CA GLN A 20 -66.87 -27.10 -9.21
C GLN A 20 -67.75 -27.24 -7.98
N ARG A 21 -67.41 -28.19 -7.11
CA ARG A 21 -67.93 -28.21 -5.74
C ARG A 21 -67.26 -27.01 -5.05
N GLY A 22 -68.07 -26.03 -4.63
CA GLY A 22 -67.56 -24.82 -3.97
C GLY A 22 -66.70 -25.15 -2.76
N LEU A 23 -65.68 -24.33 -2.52
CA LEU A 23 -64.80 -24.46 -1.36
C LEU A 23 -65.54 -24.09 -0.08
N SER A 24 -65.31 -24.85 1.00
CA SER A 24 -65.80 -24.44 2.31
C SER A 24 -65.01 -23.23 2.81
N LEU A 25 -65.66 -22.38 3.62
CA LEU A 25 -65.02 -21.20 4.20
C LEU A 25 -63.80 -21.60 5.07
N ILE A 26 -63.85 -22.78 5.68
CA ILE A 26 -62.74 -23.34 6.47
C ILE A 26 -61.55 -23.79 5.58
N GLU A 27 -61.80 -24.38 4.41
CA GLU A 27 -60.73 -24.73 3.46
C GLU A 27 -60.01 -23.48 2.94
N LEU A 28 -60.75 -22.40 2.67
CA LEU A 28 -60.14 -21.14 2.24
C LEU A 28 -59.26 -20.53 3.35
N MET A 29 -59.73 -20.57 4.60
CA MET A 29 -58.97 -20.11 5.76
C MET A 29 -57.70 -20.94 5.98
N ILE A 30 -57.80 -22.28 5.89
CA ILE A 30 -56.66 -23.18 6.05
C ILE A 30 -55.65 -22.98 4.91
N ALA A 31 -56.12 -22.89 3.65
CA ALA A 31 -55.25 -22.69 2.50
C ALA A 31 -54.49 -21.36 2.59
N MET A 32 -55.15 -20.27 3.00
CA MET A 32 -54.50 -18.98 3.22
C MET A 32 -53.50 -19.01 4.38
N ALA A 33 -53.86 -19.65 5.50
CA ALA A 33 -52.96 -19.78 6.65
C ALA A 33 -51.70 -20.56 6.30
N LEU A 34 -51.83 -21.69 5.59
CA LEU A 34 -50.69 -22.47 5.12
C LEU A 34 -49.88 -21.72 4.05
N GLY A 35 -50.54 -21.02 3.13
CA GLY A 35 -49.89 -20.18 2.12
C GLY A 35 -49.02 -19.09 2.75
N LEU A 36 -49.54 -18.37 3.75
CA LEU A 36 -48.80 -17.35 4.49
C LEU A 36 -47.61 -17.93 5.27
N LEU A 37 -47.79 -19.10 5.89
CA LEU A 37 -46.72 -19.74 6.65
C LEU A 37 -45.57 -20.18 5.72
N LEU A 38 -45.89 -20.76 4.56
CA LEU A 38 -44.90 -21.19 3.58
C LEU A 38 -44.17 -20.02 2.95
N THR A 39 -44.88 -18.96 2.56
CA THR A 39 -44.24 -17.77 1.99
C THR A 39 -43.31 -17.09 2.99
N LEU A 40 -43.73 -16.95 4.26
CA LEU A 40 -42.87 -16.43 5.33
C LEU A 40 -41.59 -17.26 5.48
N GLY A 41 -41.72 -18.59 5.49
CA GLY A 41 -40.57 -19.50 5.59
C GLY A 41 -39.58 -19.35 4.43
N VAL A 42 -40.08 -19.32 3.19
CA VAL A 42 -39.23 -19.14 1.99
C VAL A 42 -38.57 -17.75 1.99
N THR A 43 -39.30 -16.70 2.37
CA THR A 43 -38.73 -15.35 2.47
C THR A 43 -37.61 -15.29 3.50
N GLN A 44 -37.76 -15.92 4.66
CA GLN A 44 -36.70 -15.97 5.67
C GLN A 44 -35.43 -16.67 5.18
N ILE A 45 -35.58 -17.82 4.50
CA ILE A 45 -34.45 -18.54 3.90
C ILE A 45 -33.75 -17.67 2.86
N TYR A 46 -34.52 -16.99 2.01
CA TYR A 46 -33.95 -16.10 0.99
C TYR A 46 -33.19 -14.92 1.61
N LEU A 47 -33.76 -14.24 2.62
CA LEU A 47 -33.12 -13.13 3.31
C LEU A 47 -31.84 -13.56 4.02
N SER A 48 -31.88 -14.69 4.73
CA SER A 48 -30.71 -15.26 5.41
C SER A 48 -29.62 -15.68 4.42
N GLY A 49 -29.99 -16.29 3.30
CA GLY A 49 -29.07 -16.63 2.21
C GLY A 49 -28.40 -15.41 1.59
N ASN A 50 -29.17 -14.35 1.34
CA ASN A 50 -28.64 -13.10 0.79
C ASN A 50 -27.72 -12.37 1.79
N ALA A 51 -28.08 -12.34 3.07
CA ALA A 51 -27.22 -11.77 4.13
C ALA A 51 -25.88 -12.53 4.21
N THR A 52 -25.93 -13.86 4.23
CA THR A 52 -24.73 -14.73 4.24
C THR A 52 -23.87 -14.50 3.00
N TYR A 53 -24.50 -14.37 1.83
CA TYR A 53 -23.80 -14.09 0.58
C TYR A 53 -23.06 -12.75 0.64
N ARG A 54 -23.71 -11.68 1.10
CA ARG A 54 -23.08 -10.36 1.25
C ARG A 54 -21.94 -10.37 2.25
N GLN A 55 -22.10 -11.05 3.39
CA GLN A 55 -21.02 -11.20 4.38
C GLN A 55 -19.81 -11.94 3.82
N THR A 56 -20.05 -13.01 3.06
CA THR A 56 -19.00 -13.79 2.40
C THR A 56 -18.25 -12.95 1.36
N GLN A 57 -18.96 -12.17 0.55
CA GLN A 57 -18.37 -11.26 -0.42
C GLN A 57 -17.57 -10.13 0.25
N GLY A 58 -18.13 -9.51 1.29
CA GLY A 58 -17.44 -8.44 2.04
C GLY A 58 -16.16 -8.94 2.71
N LEU A 59 -16.19 -10.15 3.27
CA LEU A 59 -15.00 -10.80 3.83
C LEU A 59 -13.96 -11.10 2.74
N ALA A 60 -14.39 -11.62 1.58
CA ALA A 60 -13.50 -11.90 0.46
C ALA A 60 -12.80 -10.64 -0.04
N HIS A 61 -13.53 -9.53 -0.18
CA HIS A 61 -12.95 -8.24 -0.55
C HIS A 61 -11.92 -7.76 0.49
N ALA A 62 -12.25 -7.80 1.79
CA ALA A 62 -11.31 -7.41 2.83
C ALA A 62 -10.03 -8.27 2.82
N GLN A 63 -10.14 -9.58 2.55
CA GLN A 63 -8.99 -10.48 2.40
C GLN A 63 -8.15 -10.16 1.16
N GLU A 64 -8.80 -9.82 0.04
CA GLU A 64 -8.11 -9.42 -1.18
C GLU A 64 -7.32 -8.13 -0.96
N SER A 65 -7.91 -7.10 -0.36
CA SER A 65 -7.22 -5.87 0.01
C SER A 65 -6.01 -6.15 0.91
N THR A 66 -6.17 -7.00 1.93
CA THR A 66 -5.07 -7.43 2.81
C THR A 66 -3.93 -8.09 2.02
N ARG A 67 -4.24 -9.02 1.11
CA ARG A 67 -3.24 -9.70 0.28
C ARG A 67 -2.53 -8.72 -0.64
N PHE A 68 -3.27 -7.79 -1.21
CA PHE A 68 -2.74 -6.76 -2.08
C PHE A 68 -1.75 -5.85 -1.33
N VAL A 69 -2.10 -5.36 -0.14
CA VAL A 69 -1.20 -4.57 0.72
C VAL A 69 0.12 -5.32 0.97
N ALA A 70 0.04 -6.59 1.37
CA ALA A 70 1.23 -7.40 1.61
C ALA A 70 2.05 -7.65 0.33
N SER A 71 1.41 -7.74 -0.84
CA SER A 71 2.07 -7.95 -2.13
C SER A 71 2.85 -6.72 -2.61
N ILE A 72 2.51 -5.52 -2.14
CA ILE A 72 3.23 -4.27 -2.45
C ILE A 72 4.28 -3.96 -1.38
N LEU A 73 3.90 -3.96 -0.09
CA LEU A 73 4.81 -3.56 0.98
C LEU A 73 5.97 -4.54 1.16
N LYS A 74 5.73 -5.86 1.09
CA LYS A 74 6.79 -6.83 1.39
C LYS A 74 7.93 -6.82 0.36
N PRO A 75 7.69 -6.79 -0.96
CA PRO A 75 8.78 -6.65 -1.93
C PRO A 75 9.60 -5.38 -1.75
N ASP A 76 8.95 -4.23 -1.54
CA ASP A 76 9.65 -2.95 -1.37
C ASP A 76 10.45 -2.92 -0.07
N LEU A 77 9.90 -3.45 1.03
CA LEU A 77 10.64 -3.66 2.28
C LEU A 77 11.85 -4.56 2.10
N ARG A 78 11.76 -5.62 1.30
CA ARG A 78 12.92 -6.49 1.02
C ARG A 78 13.97 -5.77 0.18
N ALA A 79 13.56 -4.92 -0.76
CA ALA A 79 14.46 -4.16 -1.61
C ALA A 79 15.12 -2.98 -0.86
N ALA A 80 14.48 -2.46 0.18
CA ALA A 80 14.99 -1.36 0.99
C ALA A 80 16.39 -1.66 1.54
N GLY A 81 17.24 -0.64 1.51
CA GLY A 81 18.63 -0.72 1.93
C GLY A 81 19.57 -1.43 0.96
N SER A 82 19.09 -1.92 -0.19
CA SER A 82 19.94 -2.51 -1.21
C SER A 82 20.75 -1.42 -1.92
N PHE A 83 21.76 -0.86 -1.25
CA PHE A 83 22.57 0.25 -1.75
C PHE A 83 23.71 -0.20 -2.67
N GLY A 84 23.53 -1.31 -3.38
CA GLY A 84 24.56 -1.87 -4.26
C GLY A 84 25.86 -2.16 -3.51
N CYS A 85 26.98 -2.13 -4.25
CA CYS A 85 28.27 -2.52 -3.69
C CYS A 85 28.89 -1.51 -2.72
N VAL A 86 28.39 -0.27 -2.65
CA VAL A 86 28.90 0.72 -1.69
C VAL A 86 28.55 0.32 -0.25
N ALA A 87 27.44 -0.40 -0.04
CA ALA A 87 27.11 -0.96 1.28
C ALA A 87 28.00 -2.16 1.65
N ASP A 88 28.43 -2.96 0.67
CA ASP A 88 29.23 -4.17 0.90
C ASP A 88 30.65 -3.86 1.43
N MET A 89 31.11 -2.61 1.27
CA MET A 89 32.42 -2.14 1.74
C MET A 89 32.49 -1.96 3.27
N GLY A 90 31.36 -2.06 3.98
CA GLY A 90 31.31 -1.94 5.45
C GLY A 90 31.67 -0.54 5.99
N ARG A 91 31.61 0.48 5.13
CA ARG A 91 31.84 1.89 5.50
C ARG A 91 30.52 2.62 5.67
N PRO A 92 30.43 3.61 6.58
CA PRO A 92 29.24 4.46 6.70
C PRO A 92 28.94 5.17 5.37
N LEU A 93 27.71 5.01 4.86
CA LEU A 93 27.32 5.54 3.55
C LEU A 93 27.35 7.07 3.49
N ASP A 94 27.08 7.74 4.59
CA ASP A 94 27.18 9.20 4.74
C ASP A 94 28.62 9.73 4.58
N GLN A 95 29.63 8.87 4.75
CA GLN A 95 31.05 9.22 4.57
C GLN A 95 31.60 8.91 3.18
N VAL A 96 30.97 7.98 2.45
CA VAL A 96 31.45 7.54 1.12
C VAL A 96 30.59 8.03 -0.03
N VAL A 97 29.34 8.39 0.23
CA VAL A 97 28.42 8.96 -0.76
C VAL A 97 28.47 10.49 -0.67
N ASP A 98 29.12 11.13 -1.63
CA ASP A 98 29.09 12.58 -1.79
C ASP A 98 27.72 13.03 -2.31
N ASN A 99 27.00 13.80 -1.48
CA ASN A 99 25.72 14.37 -1.84
C ASN A 99 25.90 15.61 -2.70
N ARG A 100 25.72 15.43 -4.01
CA ARG A 100 25.76 16.51 -4.99
C ARG A 100 24.40 17.21 -5.16
N LEU A 101 23.35 16.83 -4.43
CA LEU A 101 22.03 17.48 -4.49
C LEU A 101 22.02 18.82 -3.73
N ASN A 102 21.13 19.74 -4.12
CA ASN A 102 20.85 20.91 -3.27
C ASN A 102 19.95 20.50 -2.09
N GLY A 103 20.53 20.45 -0.90
CA GLY A 103 19.83 20.05 0.31
C GLY A 103 19.97 18.55 0.60
N ALA A 104 19.37 18.14 1.73
CA ALA A 104 19.43 16.77 2.20
C ALA A 104 18.30 15.92 1.61
N LEU A 105 18.54 14.61 1.53
CA LEU A 105 17.46 13.65 1.30
C LEU A 105 16.52 13.64 2.52
N THR A 106 15.21 13.52 2.30
CA THR A 106 14.22 13.40 3.38
C THR A 106 14.54 12.26 4.34
N VAL A 107 14.90 11.10 3.79
CA VAL A 107 15.54 10.02 4.54
C VAL A 107 16.98 9.93 4.06
N PRO A 108 17.97 10.19 4.93
CA PRO A 108 19.38 10.04 4.62
C PRO A 108 19.76 8.71 3.96
N ILE A 109 20.78 8.71 3.10
CA ILE A 109 21.17 7.55 2.28
C ILE A 109 21.71 6.37 3.11
N ASP A 110 22.24 6.64 4.30
CA ASP A 110 22.71 5.65 5.27
C ASP A 110 21.56 4.91 5.96
N ARG A 111 20.32 5.36 5.78
CA ARG A 111 19.10 4.75 6.30
C ARG A 111 18.33 4.06 5.18
N ALA A 112 18.17 2.75 5.31
CA ALA A 112 17.31 1.93 4.44
C ALA A 112 15.82 2.30 4.58
N VAL A 113 15.44 2.68 5.79
CA VAL A 113 14.06 2.96 6.20
C VAL A 113 14.05 4.04 7.27
N GLN A 114 13.03 4.87 7.26
CA GLN A 114 12.64 5.70 8.40
C GLN A 114 11.13 5.69 8.52
N GLY A 115 10.66 5.67 9.77
CA GLY A 115 9.27 5.59 10.13
C GLY A 115 8.81 6.79 10.92
N TRP A 116 7.51 7.01 10.94
CA TRP A 116 6.86 7.99 11.79
C TRP A 116 5.64 7.35 12.44
N GLU A 117 5.64 7.36 13.76
CA GLU A 117 4.61 6.81 14.64
C GLU A 117 3.58 7.89 14.93
N TYR A 118 2.29 7.59 14.78
CA TYR A 118 1.26 8.52 15.26
C TYR A 118 1.24 8.57 16.79
N SER A 119 1.01 9.74 17.36
CA SER A 119 1.01 9.89 18.82
C SER A 119 -0.03 8.97 19.50
N ASN A 120 0.43 8.18 20.47
CA ASN A 120 -0.38 7.23 21.26
C ASN A 120 -0.98 6.07 20.43
N THR A 121 -0.24 5.54 19.45
CA THR A 121 -0.64 4.34 18.71
C THR A 121 0.27 3.14 18.94
N GLY A 122 1.29 3.26 19.79
CA GLY A 122 2.29 2.22 20.00
C GLY A 122 1.81 1.03 20.86
N PRO A 123 2.68 0.04 21.11
CA PRO A 123 2.33 -1.11 21.94
C PRO A 123 1.91 -0.73 23.37
N GLY A 124 0.74 -1.21 23.79
CA GLY A 124 0.12 -0.90 25.09
C GLY A 124 -0.86 0.28 25.05
N ASP A 125 -0.93 1.01 23.93
CA ASP A 125 -1.91 2.08 23.74
C ASP A 125 -3.26 1.54 23.28
N SER A 126 -4.28 2.40 23.34
CA SER A 126 -5.62 2.11 22.84
C SER A 126 -6.05 3.18 21.84
N ILE A 127 -6.34 2.73 20.62
CA ILE A 127 -6.77 3.56 19.51
C ILE A 127 -8.30 3.49 19.40
N THR A 128 -8.93 4.63 19.17
CA THR A 128 -10.33 4.67 18.72
C THR A 128 -10.38 5.28 17.34
N LEU A 129 -10.75 4.49 16.33
CA LEU A 129 -10.91 5.00 14.97
C LEU A 129 -12.11 5.96 14.92
N ALA A 130 -11.89 7.17 14.42
CA ALA A 130 -12.94 8.17 14.32
C ALA A 130 -13.89 7.85 13.16
N SER A 131 -15.17 8.23 13.32
CA SER A 131 -16.17 8.08 12.26
C SER A 131 -15.88 8.93 11.02
N ALA A 132 -15.30 10.12 11.21
CA ALA A 132 -14.84 10.99 10.12
C ALA A 132 -13.33 10.89 10.01
N LEU A 133 -12.84 10.77 8.78
CA LEU A 133 -11.40 10.82 8.51
C LEU A 133 -10.89 12.23 8.81
N THR A 134 -9.72 12.29 9.43
CA THR A 134 -8.99 13.53 9.66
C THR A 134 -7.56 13.35 9.18
N THR A 135 -7.02 14.35 8.51
CA THR A 135 -5.62 14.37 8.07
C THR A 135 -4.88 15.51 8.76
N PRO A 136 -4.33 15.28 9.97
CA PRO A 136 -3.72 16.35 10.75
C PRO A 136 -2.38 16.83 10.20
N THR A 137 -1.83 17.87 10.82
CA THR A 137 -0.51 18.43 10.48
C THR A 137 0.62 17.53 10.99
N ALA A 138 1.85 17.78 10.55
CA ALA A 138 3.01 16.93 10.80
C ALA A 138 3.33 16.65 12.28
N GLY A 139 3.00 17.56 13.20
CA GLY A 139 3.39 17.50 14.61
C GLY A 139 2.72 16.39 15.45
N ASN A 140 1.87 15.55 14.83
CA ASN A 140 1.30 14.37 15.48
C ASN A 140 2.14 13.11 15.32
N TRP A 141 3.21 13.18 14.53
CA TRP A 141 4.05 12.04 14.17
C TRP A 141 5.48 12.22 14.64
N ASP A 142 6.05 11.18 15.23
CA ASP A 142 7.42 11.17 15.77
C ASP A 142 8.21 9.99 15.20
N SER A 143 9.47 10.22 14.82
CA SER A 143 10.40 9.23 14.27
C SER A 143 11.51 8.82 15.23
N GLY A 144 11.41 9.17 16.52
CA GLY A 144 12.40 8.86 17.55
C GLY A 144 13.66 9.73 17.47
N THR A 145 13.71 10.63 16.49
CA THR A 145 14.79 11.60 16.28
C THR A 145 14.22 13.00 16.48
N THR A 146 14.77 13.76 17.43
CA THR A 146 14.30 15.11 17.74
C THR A 146 14.37 16.03 16.52
N GLY A 147 13.24 16.61 16.12
CA GLY A 147 13.14 17.53 14.98
C GLY A 147 12.85 16.86 13.64
N ASP A 148 12.80 15.53 13.58
CA ASP A 148 12.39 14.77 12.38
C ASP A 148 10.86 14.53 12.43
N ASP A 149 10.09 15.62 12.38
CA ASP A 149 8.62 15.57 12.19
C ASP A 149 8.27 14.90 10.86
N LEU A 150 7.00 14.51 10.68
CA LEU A 150 6.54 13.98 9.39
C LEU A 150 6.90 14.95 8.24
N PRO A 151 7.46 14.47 7.12
CA PRO A 151 7.85 15.34 6.01
C PRO A 151 6.70 16.23 5.55
N ALA A 152 6.99 17.52 5.31
CA ALA A 152 5.98 18.52 4.95
C ALA A 152 5.17 18.13 3.71
N ASP A 153 5.75 17.36 2.79
CA ASP A 153 5.06 16.84 1.61
C ASP A 153 3.94 15.85 1.94
N LEU A 154 3.98 15.19 3.10
CA LEU A 154 2.97 14.24 3.57
C LEU A 154 2.01 14.86 4.60
N ALA A 155 2.36 16.00 5.19
CA ALA A 155 1.52 16.70 6.15
C ALA A 155 0.13 17.01 5.55
N GLY A 156 -0.95 16.74 6.30
CA GLY A 156 -2.31 16.91 5.82
C GLY A 156 -2.79 15.88 4.79
N SER A 157 -1.96 14.89 4.42
CA SER A 157 -2.34 13.79 3.53
C SER A 157 -2.53 12.45 4.26
N VAL A 158 -1.96 12.31 5.44
CA VAL A 158 -1.99 11.06 6.22
C VAL A 158 -3.16 11.09 7.19
N VAL A 159 -3.95 10.02 7.21
CA VAL A 159 -5.07 9.82 8.12
C VAL A 159 -4.54 9.64 9.54
N ALA A 160 -5.20 10.27 10.53
CA ALA A 160 -4.88 10.11 11.94
C ALA A 160 -4.89 8.63 12.39
N ASN A 161 -4.17 8.33 13.47
CA ASN A 161 -4.03 6.97 14.02
C ASN A 161 -3.39 5.96 13.05
N SER A 162 -2.58 6.43 12.09
CA SER A 162 -1.85 5.59 11.15
C SER A 162 -0.40 6.03 11.05
N ASP A 163 0.48 5.05 10.98
CA ASP A 163 1.91 5.27 10.83
C ASP A 163 2.30 5.51 9.38
N VAL A 164 3.49 6.07 9.21
CA VAL A 164 4.11 6.33 7.92
C VAL A 164 5.46 5.64 7.85
N LEU A 165 5.79 5.17 6.67
CA LEU A 165 7.05 4.50 6.36
C LEU A 165 7.65 5.10 5.10
N ILE A 166 8.92 5.47 5.12
CA ILE A 166 9.68 5.84 3.93
C ILE A 166 10.84 4.88 3.74
N LEU A 167 10.96 4.36 2.53
CA LEU A 167 11.97 3.38 2.13
C LEU A 167 12.91 3.96 1.09
N ASN A 168 14.20 3.71 1.27
CA ASN A 168 15.25 4.05 0.33
C ASN A 168 15.80 2.77 -0.32
N ALA A 169 15.94 2.80 -1.65
CA ALA A 169 16.52 1.70 -2.41
C ALA A 169 17.30 2.21 -3.63
N LEU A 170 18.25 1.42 -4.11
CA LEU A 170 18.90 1.62 -5.40
C LEU A 170 18.40 0.59 -6.41
N ALA A 171 18.04 1.06 -7.60
CA ALA A 171 17.71 0.22 -8.74
C ALA A 171 18.86 0.29 -9.77
N PRO A 172 19.56 -0.81 -10.08
CA PRO A 172 20.69 -0.77 -11.01
C PRO A 172 20.22 -0.46 -12.44
N LEU A 173 20.98 0.38 -13.14
CA LEU A 173 20.78 0.58 -14.58
C LEU A 173 21.45 -0.55 -15.36
N ALA A 174 20.73 -1.12 -16.33
CA ALA A 174 21.22 -2.23 -17.15
C ALA A 174 22.20 -1.80 -18.26
N VAL A 175 22.29 -0.50 -18.54
CA VAL A 175 23.14 0.03 -19.61
C VAL A 175 24.51 0.35 -19.03
N PRO A 176 25.62 -0.19 -19.56
CA PRO A 176 26.95 0.11 -19.04
C PRO A 176 27.45 1.50 -19.45
N VAL A 177 28.34 2.04 -18.64
CA VAL A 177 29.11 3.26 -18.91
C VAL A 177 30.10 3.01 -20.05
N ASN A 178 30.36 4.00 -20.90
CA ASN A 178 31.32 3.88 -22.00
C ASN A 178 32.69 4.47 -21.64
N ASN A 179 33.67 4.42 -22.56
CA ASN A 179 35.04 4.87 -22.30
C ASN A 179 35.26 6.40 -22.47
N ALA A 180 34.22 7.18 -22.75
CA ALA A 180 34.32 8.60 -23.10
C ALA A 180 33.88 9.50 -21.93
N ASN A 181 34.49 9.34 -20.76
CA ASN A 181 34.10 10.03 -19.54
C ASN A 181 35.27 10.83 -18.95
N PRO A 182 35.47 12.10 -19.37
CA PRO A 182 36.56 12.91 -18.84
C PRO A 182 36.33 13.24 -17.36
N GLN A 183 37.41 13.31 -16.59
CA GLN A 183 37.39 13.78 -15.21
C GLN A 183 36.82 15.21 -15.14
N ASN A 184 36.08 15.52 -14.07
CA ASN A 184 35.36 16.80 -13.89
C ASN A 184 34.30 17.06 -14.98
N GLY A 185 33.86 16.04 -15.70
CA GLY A 185 32.71 16.12 -16.58
C GLY A 185 31.42 16.37 -15.81
N ASN A 186 30.35 16.72 -16.53
CA ASN A 186 29.01 16.90 -15.98
C ASN A 186 28.02 15.84 -16.49
N SER A 187 28.52 14.86 -17.24
CA SER A 187 27.73 13.80 -17.87
C SER A 187 28.49 12.48 -17.80
N ILE A 188 27.78 11.43 -17.40
CA ILE A 188 28.26 10.05 -17.51
C ILE A 188 27.75 9.50 -18.84
N ASN A 189 28.64 9.32 -19.80
CA ASN A 189 28.33 8.79 -21.12
C ASN A 189 28.12 7.28 -21.06
N MET A 190 26.99 6.85 -21.63
CA MET A 190 26.50 5.49 -21.57
C MET A 190 26.66 4.83 -22.94
N SER A 191 26.71 3.50 -22.97
CA SER A 191 26.76 2.70 -24.20
C SER A 191 25.45 2.72 -25.03
N GLY A 192 24.35 3.20 -24.44
CA GLY A 192 23.06 3.31 -25.10
C GLY A 192 22.05 4.11 -24.29
N SER A 193 20.81 4.17 -24.77
CA SER A 193 19.70 4.87 -24.12
C SER A 193 19.43 4.30 -22.73
N THR A 194 19.46 5.15 -21.70
CA THR A 194 19.30 4.71 -20.29
C THR A 194 17.88 4.29 -19.92
N GLY A 195 16.86 4.82 -20.60
CA GLY A 195 15.45 4.63 -20.22
C GLY A 195 15.05 5.40 -18.95
N LEU A 196 15.97 6.10 -18.30
CA LEU A 196 15.73 6.76 -17.02
C LEU A 196 15.03 8.12 -17.22
N PRO A 197 13.81 8.37 -16.69
CA PRO A 197 13.10 9.63 -16.86
C PRO A 197 13.88 10.86 -16.39
N VAL A 198 13.56 12.03 -16.93
CA VAL A 198 14.14 13.33 -16.50
C VAL A 198 13.90 13.56 -14.99
N ASN A 199 14.77 14.34 -14.34
CA ASN A 199 14.73 14.71 -12.91
C ASN A 199 14.93 13.57 -11.91
N ARG A 200 15.28 12.37 -12.36
CA ARG A 200 15.63 11.25 -11.47
C ARG A 200 16.92 11.54 -10.71
N VAL A 201 17.02 10.97 -9.51
CA VAL A 201 18.24 10.98 -8.73
C VAL A 201 18.99 9.69 -9.01
N VAL A 202 20.28 9.82 -9.21
CA VAL A 202 21.20 8.78 -9.63
C VAL A 202 22.32 8.70 -8.62
N LEU A 203 22.73 7.49 -8.28
CA LEU A 203 23.98 7.23 -7.59
C LEU A 203 24.93 6.56 -8.58
N ALA A 204 26.13 7.11 -8.74
CA ALA A 204 27.19 6.53 -9.53
C ALA A 204 28.40 6.21 -8.63
N THR A 205 29.01 5.05 -8.84
CA THR A 205 30.16 4.59 -8.07
C THR A 205 31.16 3.91 -8.99
N PRO A 206 32.48 4.15 -8.85
CA PRO A 206 33.50 3.45 -9.63
C PRO A 206 33.47 1.93 -9.40
N GLY A 207 34.18 1.18 -10.24
CA GLY A 207 34.16 -0.29 -10.21
C GLY A 207 34.64 -0.92 -8.90
N ASP A 208 35.43 -0.19 -8.10
CA ASP A 208 35.93 -0.61 -6.78
C ASP A 208 34.98 -0.28 -5.62
N CYS A 209 33.91 0.47 -5.90
CA CYS A 209 32.89 0.87 -4.93
C CYS A 209 33.40 1.64 -3.72
N SER A 210 34.58 2.28 -3.81
CA SER A 210 35.22 2.93 -2.66
C SER A 210 34.52 4.24 -2.24
N GLU A 211 33.93 4.92 -3.21
CA GLU A 211 33.25 6.22 -3.11
C GLU A 211 32.08 6.26 -4.10
N ALA A 212 31.13 7.16 -3.89
CA ALA A 212 30.02 7.39 -4.81
C ALA A 212 29.58 8.84 -4.81
N GLU A 213 28.91 9.26 -5.88
CA GLU A 213 28.21 10.54 -5.94
C GLU A 213 26.72 10.31 -6.18
N ILE A 214 25.87 10.98 -5.39
CA ILE A 214 24.44 11.04 -5.62
C ILE A 214 24.04 12.41 -6.16
N PHE A 215 23.32 12.44 -7.29
CA PHE A 215 23.00 13.66 -8.01
C PHE A 215 21.71 13.54 -8.82
N GLN A 216 21.10 14.66 -9.19
CA GLN A 216 19.91 14.70 -10.03
C GLN A 216 20.29 14.86 -11.50
N LYS A 217 19.65 14.10 -12.41
CA LYS A 217 19.85 14.22 -13.86
C LYS A 217 18.82 15.12 -14.55
N SER A 218 19.18 15.73 -15.68
CA SER A 218 18.32 16.65 -16.45
C SER A 218 17.92 16.20 -17.85
N ASN A 219 18.64 15.24 -18.44
CA ASN A 219 18.37 14.81 -19.81
C ASN A 219 17.19 13.82 -19.89
N ASN A 220 16.64 13.63 -21.10
CA ASN A 220 15.48 12.74 -21.34
C ASN A 220 15.86 11.26 -21.27
N ALA A 221 14.86 10.39 -21.12
CA ALA A 221 15.03 8.94 -20.99
C ALA A 221 15.73 8.27 -22.19
N ASN A 222 15.62 8.84 -23.38
CA ASN A 222 16.23 8.33 -24.61
C ASN A 222 17.70 8.72 -24.78
N ALA A 223 18.27 9.50 -23.86
CA ALA A 223 19.66 9.93 -23.95
C ALA A 223 20.63 8.78 -23.63
N SER A 224 21.76 8.76 -24.36
CA SER A 224 22.89 7.85 -24.10
C SER A 224 23.94 8.47 -23.17
N ALA A 225 23.47 9.26 -22.21
CA ALA A 225 24.27 9.89 -21.18
C ALA A 225 23.40 10.09 -19.93
N ILE A 226 24.02 10.41 -18.80
CA ILE A 226 23.36 10.87 -17.57
C ILE A 226 23.99 12.20 -17.21
N THR A 227 23.33 13.29 -17.58
CA THR A 227 23.84 14.65 -17.41
C THR A 227 23.27 15.26 -16.13
N MET A 228 24.15 15.82 -15.29
CA MET A 228 23.73 16.55 -14.08
C MET A 228 22.72 17.64 -14.43
N ALA A 229 21.73 17.82 -13.57
CA ALA A 229 20.84 18.97 -13.62
C ALA A 229 21.54 20.25 -13.20
N GLY A 230 21.25 21.35 -13.90
CA GLY A 230 21.63 22.70 -13.48
C GLY A 230 20.68 23.25 -12.40
N GLY A 231 20.90 24.50 -11.99
CA GLY A 231 20.17 25.13 -10.88
C GLY A 231 18.68 25.44 -11.08
N ASN A 232 18.11 25.16 -12.27
CA ASN A 232 16.68 25.39 -12.55
C ASN A 232 15.79 24.18 -12.21
N VAL A 233 16.38 23.10 -11.71
CA VAL A 233 15.65 21.90 -11.26
C VAL A 233 15.63 21.90 -9.74
N ASN A 234 14.52 21.50 -9.14
CA ASN A 234 14.38 21.36 -7.68
C ASN A 234 14.45 19.87 -7.29
N PRO A 235 15.30 19.44 -6.34
CA PRO A 235 16.31 20.27 -5.65
C PRO A 235 17.44 20.76 -6.58
N GLY A 236 17.76 20.03 -7.64
CA GLY A 236 18.92 20.31 -8.47
C GLY A 236 20.21 19.86 -7.78
N ASN A 237 21.34 20.33 -8.28
CA ASN A 237 22.66 19.95 -7.77
C ASN A 237 23.45 21.14 -7.19
N ASN A 238 24.26 20.88 -6.17
CA ASN A 238 25.15 21.83 -5.50
C ASN A 238 26.50 22.00 -6.24
N GLY A 239 26.44 22.01 -7.57
CA GLY A 239 27.59 22.03 -8.46
C GLY A 239 27.17 21.66 -9.88
N ASN A 240 28.12 21.73 -10.82
CA ASN A 240 27.87 21.43 -12.23
C ASN A 240 28.85 20.40 -12.81
N ASN A 241 29.64 19.74 -11.97
CA ASN A 241 30.63 18.74 -12.33
C ASN A 241 30.71 17.65 -11.25
N PHE A 242 31.20 16.49 -11.69
CA PHE A 242 31.54 15.35 -10.84
C PHE A 242 32.93 15.54 -10.21
N ASN A 243 33.05 15.11 -8.96
CA ASN A 243 34.30 15.02 -8.23
C ASN A 243 35.02 13.70 -8.56
N LEU A 244 34.26 12.64 -8.88
CA LEU A 244 34.80 11.33 -9.25
C LEU A 244 35.08 11.22 -10.75
N SER A 245 35.87 10.21 -11.09
CA SER A 245 36.09 9.78 -12.48
C SER A 245 35.32 8.50 -12.74
N TYR A 246 34.73 8.40 -13.93
CA TYR A 246 33.91 7.25 -14.32
C TYR A 246 34.54 6.54 -15.52
N ASP A 247 34.67 5.23 -15.40
CA ASP A 247 35.15 4.32 -16.44
C ASP A 247 34.08 3.27 -16.79
N PRO A 248 34.33 2.35 -17.74
CA PRO A 248 33.37 1.31 -18.08
C PRO A 248 32.98 0.33 -16.95
N ASP A 249 33.74 0.26 -15.86
CA ASP A 249 33.43 -0.57 -14.68
C ASP A 249 32.52 0.16 -13.68
N THR A 250 32.26 1.46 -13.89
CA THR A 250 31.33 2.27 -13.10
C THR A 250 29.95 1.65 -13.05
N ARG A 251 29.40 1.58 -11.84
CA ARG A 251 28.04 1.12 -11.59
C ARG A 251 27.14 2.31 -11.35
N VAL A 252 25.99 2.30 -12.01
CA VAL A 252 25.02 3.39 -11.94
C VAL A 252 23.68 2.86 -11.47
N TYR A 253 23.07 3.57 -10.53
CA TYR A 253 21.80 3.21 -9.91
C TYR A 253 20.83 4.39 -9.94
N GLU A 254 19.55 4.13 -10.16
CA GLU A 254 18.49 5.07 -9.79
C GLU A 254 18.28 4.98 -8.29
N PHE A 255 18.36 6.13 -7.60
CA PHE A 255 17.93 6.22 -6.21
C PHE A 255 16.43 6.47 -6.15
N VAL A 256 15.73 5.60 -5.41
CA VAL A 256 14.29 5.66 -5.22
C VAL A 256 13.99 5.78 -3.73
N SER A 257 13.26 6.83 -3.37
CA SER A 257 12.69 7.00 -2.04
C SER A 257 11.16 6.97 -2.13
N MET A 258 10.51 6.07 -1.40
CA MET A 258 9.07 5.80 -1.50
C MET A 258 8.42 5.83 -0.12
N ALA A 259 7.42 6.69 0.05
CA ALA A 259 6.57 6.75 1.22
C ALA A 259 5.35 5.84 1.06
N TYR A 260 4.95 5.19 2.16
CA TYR A 260 3.74 4.41 2.33
C TYR A 260 2.96 4.93 3.54
N TYR A 261 1.68 5.21 3.35
CA TYR A 261 0.83 5.79 4.37
C TYR A 261 -0.65 5.52 4.09
N ILE A 262 -1.51 5.68 5.09
CA ILE A 262 -2.96 5.67 4.92
C ILE A 262 -3.44 7.10 4.66
N GLY A 263 -4.15 7.30 3.56
CA GLY A 263 -4.70 8.60 3.16
C GLY A 263 -6.21 8.52 2.91
N GLU A 264 -6.84 9.66 2.69
CA GLU A 264 -8.22 9.73 2.21
C GLU A 264 -8.26 9.47 0.70
N GLY A 265 -8.92 8.40 0.30
CA GLY A 265 -9.11 8.01 -1.09
C GLY A 265 -10.06 8.95 -1.83
N THR A 266 -10.08 8.85 -3.15
CA THR A 266 -10.96 9.67 -4.00
C THR A 266 -12.47 9.45 -3.75
N ASN A 267 -12.82 8.35 -3.09
CA ASN A 267 -14.17 7.98 -2.65
C ASN A 267 -14.48 8.43 -1.20
N GLY A 268 -13.59 9.16 -0.54
CA GLY A 268 -13.73 9.56 0.87
C GLY A 268 -13.50 8.42 1.87
N GLU A 269 -12.99 7.28 1.40
CA GLU A 269 -12.70 6.10 2.22
C GLU A 269 -11.19 6.04 2.50
N PRO A 270 -10.74 5.48 3.62
CA PRO A 270 -9.33 5.38 3.91
C PRO A 270 -8.68 4.34 2.99
N ALA A 271 -7.52 4.66 2.45
CA ALA A 271 -6.84 3.87 1.44
C ALA A 271 -5.33 3.82 1.70
N LEU A 272 -4.67 2.74 1.30
CA LEU A 272 -3.22 2.71 1.27
C LEU A 272 -2.75 3.55 0.07
N PHE A 273 -1.86 4.50 0.34
CA PHE A 273 -1.17 5.27 -0.66
C PHE A 273 0.31 4.90 -0.72
N ARG A 274 0.90 5.12 -1.89
CA ARG A 274 2.35 5.29 -2.03
C ARG A 274 2.66 6.64 -2.65
N ARG A 275 3.81 7.21 -2.31
CA ARG A 275 4.30 8.44 -2.93
C ARG A 275 5.80 8.40 -3.09
N ARG A 276 6.29 8.67 -4.30
CA ARG A 276 7.72 8.86 -4.51
C ARG A 276 8.13 10.20 -3.90
N MET A 277 9.13 10.16 -3.03
CA MET A 277 9.69 11.33 -2.35
C MET A 277 10.84 11.95 -3.15
N VAL A 278 11.56 11.14 -3.95
CA VAL A 278 12.73 11.58 -4.70
C VAL A 278 12.74 11.03 -6.16
N PRO A 279 12.64 11.92 -7.18
CA PRO A 279 12.05 13.25 -7.07
C PRO A 279 10.60 13.16 -6.58
N LEU A 280 10.09 14.23 -5.99
CA LEU A 280 8.72 14.28 -5.50
C LEU A 280 7.72 14.10 -6.65
N GLU A 281 6.87 13.09 -6.54
CA GLU A 281 5.76 12.85 -7.47
C GLU A 281 4.41 12.94 -6.73
N PRO A 282 3.29 13.12 -7.45
CA PRO A 282 1.96 13.03 -6.86
C PRO A 282 1.73 11.68 -6.17
N PRO A 283 0.96 11.65 -5.08
CA PRO A 283 0.60 10.40 -4.41
C PRO A 283 -0.27 9.50 -5.30
N GLN A 284 -0.15 8.19 -5.10
CA GLN A 284 -0.89 7.16 -5.82
C GLN A 284 -1.71 6.34 -4.83
N GLU A 285 -3.03 6.36 -4.99
CA GLU A 285 -3.94 5.46 -4.27
C GLU A 285 -3.72 4.03 -4.78
N LEU A 286 -3.47 3.10 -3.87
CA LEU A 286 -3.17 1.71 -4.22
C LEU A 286 -4.37 0.79 -3.96
N VAL A 287 -4.98 0.90 -2.78
CA VAL A 287 -6.15 0.09 -2.40
C VAL A 287 -6.99 0.82 -1.37
N SER A 288 -8.29 0.92 -1.67
CA SER A 288 -9.30 1.47 -0.75
C SER A 288 -9.66 0.47 0.35
N GLY A 289 -10.16 0.99 1.47
CA GLY A 289 -10.65 0.21 2.61
C GLY A 289 -9.54 -0.26 3.55
N VAL A 290 -8.40 0.44 3.59
CA VAL A 290 -7.35 0.22 4.59
C VAL A 290 -7.47 1.31 5.65
N GLU A 291 -7.96 0.98 6.84
CA GLU A 291 -8.35 1.98 7.85
C GLU A 291 -7.17 2.50 8.68
N THR A 292 -6.21 1.63 8.99
CA THR A 292 -5.01 2.01 9.75
C THR A 292 -3.84 1.08 9.42
N LEU A 293 -2.63 1.63 9.52
CA LEU A 293 -1.33 0.97 9.39
C LEU A 293 -0.55 1.23 10.68
N GLN A 294 -0.06 0.17 11.31
CA GLN A 294 0.74 0.22 12.54
C GLN A 294 2.05 -0.53 12.32
N ILE A 295 3.19 0.04 12.73
CA ILE A 295 4.51 -0.45 12.35
C ILE A 295 5.47 -0.49 13.55
N LEU A 296 6.10 -1.64 13.74
CA LEU A 296 7.25 -1.80 14.62
C LEU A 296 8.52 -2.08 13.84
N TYR A 297 9.63 -1.50 14.30
CA TYR A 297 10.95 -1.62 13.72
C TYR A 297 11.78 -2.57 14.56
N GLY A 298 12.33 -3.60 13.91
CA GLY A 298 13.19 -4.59 14.54
C GLY A 298 14.64 -4.13 14.50
N LEU A 299 15.20 -3.78 15.66
CA LEU A 299 16.57 -3.29 15.78
C LEU A 299 17.53 -4.46 16.01
N ASN A 300 18.68 -4.42 15.32
CA ASN A 300 19.82 -5.26 15.58
C ASN A 300 20.82 -4.48 16.46
N THR A 301 20.83 -4.83 17.74
CA THR A 301 21.69 -4.22 18.77
C THR A 301 22.77 -5.18 19.26
N GLY A 302 22.61 -6.49 19.02
CA GLY A 302 23.51 -7.56 19.44
C GLY A 302 24.58 -7.97 18.43
N GLY A 303 24.67 -7.33 17.26
CA GLY A 303 25.66 -7.66 16.22
C GLY A 303 25.37 -8.96 15.48
N THR A 304 24.11 -9.42 15.49
CA THR A 304 23.64 -10.57 14.68
C THR A 304 22.78 -10.05 13.53
N SER A 305 22.68 -10.69 12.36
CA SER A 305 21.79 -10.19 11.29
C SER A 305 20.27 -10.28 11.61
N ALA A 306 19.88 -10.48 12.87
CA ALA A 306 18.50 -10.60 13.33
C ALA A 306 18.11 -9.44 14.26
N ALA A 307 16.81 -9.15 14.32
CA ALA A 307 16.28 -8.15 15.25
C ALA A 307 16.17 -8.71 16.67
N ASP A 308 16.69 -7.98 17.65
CA ASP A 308 16.63 -8.31 19.08
C ASP A 308 15.37 -7.78 19.75
N THR A 309 14.91 -6.60 19.33
CA THR A 309 13.75 -5.90 19.88
C THR A 309 12.94 -5.21 18.78
N TYR A 310 11.64 -5.06 19.01
CA TYR A 310 10.74 -4.32 18.13
C TYR A 310 10.22 -3.08 18.84
N LEU A 311 10.40 -1.91 18.24
CA LEU A 311 10.00 -0.62 18.80
C LEU A 311 9.11 0.14 17.81
N PRO A 312 8.12 0.92 18.28
CA PRO A 312 7.45 1.93 17.44
C PRO A 312 8.45 2.99 16.98
N ALA A 313 8.11 3.76 15.94
CA ALA A 313 9.08 4.69 15.33
C ALA A 313 9.63 5.73 16.32
N ASN A 314 8.79 6.25 17.21
CA ASN A 314 9.16 7.20 18.27
C ASN A 314 10.11 6.62 19.33
N GLY A 315 10.31 5.29 19.36
CA GLY A 315 11.28 4.61 20.21
C GLY A 315 12.62 4.31 19.51
N VAL A 316 12.75 4.57 18.20
CA VAL A 316 13.96 4.26 17.44
C VAL A 316 14.96 5.41 17.51
N ALA A 317 16.03 5.23 18.30
CA ALA A 317 17.09 6.24 18.43
C ALA A 317 18.11 6.22 17.27
N ASP A 318 18.34 5.06 16.66
CA ASP A 318 19.28 4.88 15.55
C ASP A 318 18.66 4.02 14.44
N TRP A 319 18.23 4.69 13.38
CA TRP A 319 17.62 4.08 12.20
C TRP A 319 18.60 3.23 11.38
N THR A 320 19.91 3.37 11.59
CA THR A 320 20.91 2.53 10.90
C THR A 320 20.88 1.08 11.40
N GLN A 321 20.37 0.86 12.62
CA GLN A 321 20.28 -0.47 13.26
C GLN A 321 19.02 -1.25 12.89
N VAL A 322 18.08 -0.66 12.14
CA VAL A 322 16.84 -1.35 11.76
C VAL A 322 17.16 -2.45 10.75
N ALA A 323 16.92 -3.70 11.13
CA ALA A 323 17.15 -4.88 10.31
C ALA A 323 15.86 -5.51 9.78
N SER A 324 14.70 -5.22 10.40
CA SER A 324 13.41 -5.71 9.93
C SER A 324 12.27 -4.77 10.28
N VAL A 325 11.15 -4.93 9.57
CA VAL A 325 9.92 -4.17 9.80
C VAL A 325 8.79 -5.18 10.02
N ARG A 326 8.05 -4.99 11.11
CA ARG A 326 6.79 -5.68 11.40
C ARG A 326 5.67 -4.67 11.25
N PHE A 327 4.69 -4.99 10.41
CA PHE A 327 3.53 -4.11 10.20
C PHE A 327 2.24 -4.87 10.44
N SER A 328 1.21 -4.17 10.90
CA SER A 328 -0.17 -4.60 10.82
C SER A 328 -1.03 -3.61 10.07
N VAL A 329 -1.95 -4.15 9.27
CA VAL A 329 -2.96 -3.36 8.57
C VAL A 329 -4.34 -3.85 8.89
N MET A 330 -5.27 -2.92 9.09
CA MET A 330 -6.69 -3.20 9.20
C MET A 330 -7.37 -2.90 7.88
N THR A 331 -7.97 -3.92 7.27
CA THR A 331 -8.81 -3.76 6.07
C THR A 331 -10.27 -4.00 6.37
N ARG A 332 -11.15 -3.40 5.57
CA ARG A 332 -12.60 -3.55 5.72
C ARG A 332 -13.32 -3.95 4.44
N SER A 333 -14.52 -4.49 4.59
CA SER A 333 -15.46 -4.65 3.48
C SER A 333 -15.89 -3.28 2.94
N GLN A 334 -16.08 -3.19 1.63
CA GLN A 334 -16.57 -1.96 0.98
C GLN A 334 -17.98 -1.59 1.49
N ASP A 335 -18.84 -2.59 1.57
CA ASP A 335 -20.21 -2.45 2.06
C ASP A 335 -20.34 -2.81 3.54
N GLU A 336 -21.41 -2.31 4.14
CA GLU A 336 -21.97 -2.83 5.38
C GLU A 336 -22.65 -4.18 5.14
N VAL A 337 -22.09 -5.23 5.73
CA VAL A 337 -22.50 -6.63 5.49
C VAL A 337 -22.82 -7.41 6.76
N LEU A 338 -22.58 -6.83 7.95
CA LEU A 338 -22.96 -7.41 9.22
C LEU A 338 -24.40 -7.04 9.59
N ASP A 339 -25.05 -7.86 10.40
CA ASP A 339 -26.40 -7.57 10.92
C ASP A 339 -26.37 -6.51 12.03
N ASN A 340 -25.33 -6.55 12.84
CA ASN A 340 -25.10 -5.65 13.96
C ASN A 340 -23.83 -4.84 13.76
N ALA A 341 -23.76 -3.71 14.46
CA ALA A 341 -22.58 -2.89 14.56
C ALA A 341 -21.34 -3.71 14.93
N ASN A 342 -20.22 -3.43 14.27
CA ASN A 342 -18.94 -4.04 14.60
C ASN A 342 -18.26 -3.26 15.72
N ASN A 343 -18.46 -3.70 16.96
CA ASN A 343 -17.86 -3.11 18.17
C ASN A 343 -16.63 -3.90 18.67
N ARG A 344 -16.01 -4.69 17.80
CA ARG A 344 -14.85 -5.50 18.16
C ARG A 344 -13.62 -4.62 18.34
N THR A 345 -12.80 -5.01 19.31
CA THR A 345 -11.42 -4.52 19.44
C THR A 345 -10.49 -5.48 18.69
N PHE A 346 -9.45 -4.92 18.06
CA PHE A 346 -8.45 -5.65 17.31
C PHE A 346 -7.05 -5.29 17.81
N ASP A 347 -6.20 -6.29 17.97
CA ASP A 347 -4.78 -6.07 18.27
C ASP A 347 -4.02 -5.74 16.97
N MET A 348 -3.37 -4.59 16.96
CA MET A 348 -2.54 -4.07 15.88
C MET A 348 -1.09 -3.99 16.38
N VAL A 349 -0.39 -5.13 16.36
CA VAL A 349 1.01 -5.27 16.84
C VAL A 349 1.26 -4.74 18.26
N GLY A 350 0.32 -4.98 19.18
CA GLY A 350 0.41 -4.58 20.58
C GLY A 350 -0.44 -3.35 20.91
N SER A 351 -1.02 -2.68 19.91
CA SER A 351 -1.94 -1.56 20.08
C SER A 351 -3.39 -2.03 19.98
N GLU A 352 -4.23 -1.72 20.96
CA GLU A 352 -5.64 -2.11 20.95
C GLU A 352 -6.48 -1.11 20.15
N THR A 353 -6.94 -1.50 18.97
CA THR A 353 -7.78 -0.66 18.11
C THR A 353 -9.25 -1.00 18.24
N SER A 354 -10.04 -0.02 18.70
CA SER A 354 -11.49 -0.08 18.82
C SER A 354 -12.19 0.81 17.79
N GLN A 355 -13.43 0.48 17.47
CA GLN A 355 -14.22 1.20 16.47
C GLN A 355 -15.03 2.33 17.10
N GLY A 356 -14.69 3.58 16.78
CA GLY A 356 -15.51 4.77 17.05
C GLY A 356 -16.39 5.18 15.86
N ASN A 357 -16.51 4.34 14.84
CA ASN A 357 -17.14 4.61 13.54
C ASN A 357 -18.68 4.57 13.58
N ASN A 358 -19.33 5.06 14.64
CA ASN A 358 -20.79 5.07 14.78
C ASN A 358 -21.45 3.70 14.60
N ALA A 359 -20.77 2.63 15.02
CA ALA A 359 -21.36 1.29 14.96
C ALA A 359 -21.61 0.81 13.50
N ASP A 360 -20.72 1.15 12.56
CA ASP A 360 -20.79 0.63 11.20
C ASP A 360 -20.81 -0.91 11.16
N ARG A 361 -21.38 -1.46 10.09
CA ARG A 361 -21.57 -2.90 9.94
C ARG A 361 -20.58 -3.52 8.95
N ARG A 362 -19.39 -2.93 8.82
CA ARG A 362 -18.34 -3.44 7.93
C ARG A 362 -17.57 -4.57 8.61
N VAL A 363 -17.28 -5.63 7.86
CA VAL A 363 -16.37 -6.69 8.29
C VAL A 363 -14.96 -6.15 8.25
N ARG A 364 -14.13 -6.50 9.23
CA ARG A 364 -12.73 -6.10 9.33
C ARG A 364 -11.82 -7.28 9.48
N LEU A 365 -10.63 -7.14 8.92
CA LEU A 365 -9.55 -8.08 9.05
C LEU A 365 -8.28 -7.34 9.42
N VAL A 366 -7.55 -7.90 10.36
CA VAL A 366 -6.18 -7.48 10.66
C VAL A 366 -5.23 -8.50 10.05
N SER A 367 -4.20 -7.99 9.40
CA SER A 367 -3.11 -8.78 8.85
C SER A 367 -1.80 -8.27 9.38
N VAL A 368 -0.97 -9.19 9.85
CA VAL A 368 0.37 -8.91 10.37
C VAL A 368 1.41 -9.48 9.42
N GLY A 369 2.44 -8.70 9.10
CA GLY A 369 3.59 -9.11 8.33
C GLY A 369 4.89 -8.76 9.03
N THR A 370 5.92 -9.58 8.88
CA THR A 370 7.29 -9.22 9.24
C THR A 370 8.18 -9.47 8.04
N THR A 371 8.99 -8.48 7.68
CA THR A 371 9.91 -8.51 6.56
C THR A 371 11.24 -7.99 7.04
N ALA A 372 12.28 -8.79 6.87
CA ALA A 372 13.64 -8.32 7.11
C ALA A 372 14.19 -7.61 5.86
N LEU A 373 14.99 -6.57 6.10
CA LEU A 373 15.53 -5.68 5.07
C LEU A 373 16.78 -6.32 4.49
N ARG A 374 16.79 -6.66 3.20
CA ARG A 374 17.91 -7.42 2.61
C ARG A 374 19.23 -6.66 2.69
N GLY A 375 19.20 -5.34 2.55
CA GLY A 375 20.39 -4.50 2.66
C GLY A 375 21.02 -4.42 4.05
N ARG A 376 20.47 -5.13 5.04
CA ARG A 376 20.90 -5.13 6.44
C ARG A 376 21.18 -6.53 6.99
N MET A 377 21.07 -7.57 6.15
CA MET A 377 21.43 -8.95 6.49
C MET A 377 22.85 -9.25 6.07
#